data_AF-A0A2A2Q0S2-F1
#
_entry.id   AF-A0A2A2Q0S2-F1
#
_cell.length_a   1.000
_cell.length_b   1.000
_cell.length_c   1.000
_cell.angle_alpha   90.00
_cell.angle_beta   90.00
_cell.angle_gamma   90.00
#
_symmetry.space_group_name_H-M   'P 1'
#
loop_
_entity.id
_entity.type
_entity.pdbx_description
1 polymer ?
#
loop_
_entity_poly.entity_id
_entity_poly.type
_entity_poly.pdbx_seq_one_letter_code
_entity_poly.pdbx_strand_id
1 'polypeptide(L)'
;MSSTDLKALQSLSGIAPWRLRLASAIESDPAQRFIIGVILVNSIVLGIYIDPSLLPEASGFFKAIDLICLFIFAIELALKLAAYRFAFFRSGWNIFDFLVVAIALVPGQGVLSVLRTLRVLRVLRLLTAVPSLKKVVAAFVHSIPGLGAVVMVMAIFFYAAAVMATG
;
A
#
# COMPACT_ATOMS: atom_id res chain seq x y z
N MET A 1 -7.97 7.36 -7.45
CA MET A 1 -6.85 8.29 -7.61
C MET A 1 -6.74 8.78 -9.04
N SER A 2 -6.56 7.89 -10.03
CA SER A 2 -6.20 8.25 -11.43
C SER A 2 -7.03 9.28 -12.21
N SER A 3 -8.27 9.62 -11.82
CA SER A 3 -9.08 10.60 -12.57
C SER A 3 -9.53 11.80 -11.73
N THR A 4 -9.61 11.64 -10.41
CA THR A 4 -10.05 12.70 -9.50
C THR A 4 -8.89 13.61 -9.09
N ASP A 5 -7.70 13.04 -8.90
CA ASP A 5 -6.51 13.79 -8.49
C ASP A 5 -5.90 14.57 -9.66
N LEU A 6 -5.91 14.00 -10.88
CA LEU A 6 -5.58 14.72 -12.11
C LEU A 6 -6.48 15.94 -12.33
N LYS A 7 -7.80 15.81 -12.10
CA LYS A 7 -8.75 16.93 -12.17
C LYS A 7 -8.52 17.97 -11.07
N ALA A 8 -8.17 17.54 -9.87
CA ALA A 8 -7.83 18.43 -8.76
C ALA A 8 -6.50 19.19 -8.99
N LEU A 9 -5.55 18.59 -9.71
CA LEU A 9 -4.35 19.30 -10.16
C LEU A 9 -4.66 20.28 -11.30
N GLN A 10 -5.49 19.89 -12.27
CA GLN A 10 -5.88 20.75 -13.39
C GLN A 10 -6.68 21.99 -12.94
N SER A 11 -7.39 21.92 -11.81
CA SER A 11 -8.13 23.05 -11.24
C SER A 11 -7.25 24.05 -10.46
N LEU A 12 -6.01 23.68 -10.13
CA LEU A 12 -5.05 24.60 -9.50
C LEU A 12 -4.37 25.45 -10.58
N SER A 13 -4.75 26.73 -10.67
CA SER A 13 -4.14 27.70 -11.56
C SER A 13 -2.66 27.95 -11.17
N GLY A 14 -1.73 27.67 -12.09
CA GLY A 14 -0.28 27.95 -11.90
C GLY A 14 0.66 26.73 -11.86
N ILE A 15 0.21 25.53 -12.25
CA ILE A 15 1.09 24.35 -12.31
C ILE A 15 1.95 24.36 -13.58
N ALA A 16 3.25 24.13 -13.42
CA ALA A 16 4.19 24.02 -14.54
C ALA A 16 3.79 22.89 -15.53
N PRO A 17 3.89 23.11 -16.84
CA PRO A 17 3.38 22.19 -17.87
C PRO A 17 4.06 20.82 -17.87
N TRP A 18 5.33 20.75 -17.43
CA TRP A 18 6.04 19.48 -17.29
C TRP A 18 5.44 18.59 -16.18
N ARG A 19 4.87 19.18 -15.12
CA ARG A 19 4.23 18.43 -14.01
C ARG A 19 2.92 17.80 -14.45
N LEU A 20 2.14 18.51 -15.27
CA LEU A 20 0.89 18.00 -15.85
C LEU A 20 1.17 16.85 -16.82
N ARG A 21 2.19 17.00 -17.68
CA ARG A 21 2.63 15.91 -18.58
C ARG A 21 3.09 14.69 -17.79
N LEU A 22 3.90 14.89 -16.75
CA LEU A 22 4.39 13.82 -15.90
C LEU A 22 3.25 13.09 -15.18
N ALA A 23 2.31 13.85 -14.58
CA ALA A 23 1.12 13.28 -13.94
C ALA A 23 0.27 12.48 -14.95
N SER A 24 0.02 13.03 -16.14
CA SER A 24 -0.76 12.34 -17.18
C SER A 24 -0.08 11.07 -17.72
N ALA A 25 1.26 11.06 -17.79
CA ALA A 25 2.01 9.89 -18.23
C ALA A 25 1.95 8.76 -17.18
N ILE A 26 2.08 9.12 -15.91
CA ILE A 26 2.06 8.17 -14.78
C ILE A 26 0.65 7.61 -14.55
N GLU A 27 -0.39 8.44 -14.71
CA GLU A 27 -1.79 8.04 -14.51
C GLU A 27 -2.43 7.38 -15.74
N SER A 28 -1.64 7.11 -16.78
CA SER A 28 -2.11 6.40 -17.97
C SER A 28 -2.52 4.96 -17.64
N ASP A 29 -3.65 4.51 -18.22
CA ASP A 29 -4.13 3.13 -18.10
C ASP A 29 -3.06 2.06 -18.39
N PRO A 30 -2.21 2.18 -19.44
CA PRO A 30 -1.14 1.21 -19.67
C PRO A 30 -0.09 1.21 -18.56
N ALA A 31 0.32 2.37 -18.02
CA ALA A 31 1.25 2.43 -16.90
C ALA A 31 0.65 1.74 -15.67
N GLN A 32 -0.60 2.05 -15.33
CA GLN A 32 -1.29 1.42 -14.20
C GLN A 32 -1.41 -0.10 -14.35
N ARG A 33 -1.76 -0.60 -15.55
CA ARG A 33 -1.82 -2.05 -15.84
C ARG A 33 -0.46 -2.71 -15.73
N PHE A 34 0.59 -2.04 -16.20
CA PHE A 34 1.97 -2.52 -16.06
C PHE A 34 2.36 -2.69 -14.58
N ILE A 35 2.11 -1.66 -13.76
CA ILE A 35 2.40 -1.67 -12.32
C ILE A 35 1.65 -2.82 -11.63
N ILE A 36 0.35 -2.97 -11.90
CA ILE A 36 -0.46 -4.07 -11.35
C ILE A 36 0.11 -5.43 -11.76
N GLY A 37 0.51 -5.58 -13.03
CA GLY A 37 1.16 -6.80 -13.53
C GLY A 37 2.45 -7.13 -12.78
N VAL A 38 3.32 -6.14 -12.57
CA VAL A 38 4.57 -6.32 -11.81
C VAL A 38 4.28 -6.72 -10.35
N ILE A 39 3.28 -6.11 -9.69
CA ILE A 39 2.91 -6.48 -8.32
C ILE A 39 2.39 -7.91 -8.26
N LEU A 40 1.54 -8.32 -9.21
CA LEU A 40 0.99 -9.67 -9.27
C LEU A 40 2.09 -10.72 -9.45
N VAL A 41 3.00 -10.51 -10.40
CA VAL A 41 4.15 -11.40 -10.61
C VAL A 41 5.00 -11.50 -9.35
N ASN A 42 5.35 -10.36 -8.75
CA ASN A 42 6.13 -10.33 -7.50
C ASN A 42 5.41 -11.04 -6.35
N SER A 43 4.08 -10.90 -6.24
CA SER A 43 3.28 -11.54 -5.19
C SER A 43 3.18 -13.05 -5.38
N ILE A 44 3.04 -13.54 -6.61
CA ILE A 44 3.04 -14.97 -6.95
C ILE A 44 4.40 -15.58 -6.62
N VAL A 45 5.48 -14.91 -7.05
CA VAL A 45 6.86 -15.31 -6.73
C VAL A 45 7.07 -15.40 -5.22
N LEU A 46 6.62 -14.39 -4.46
CA LEU A 46 6.70 -14.39 -3.01
C LEU A 46 5.88 -15.52 -2.36
N GLY A 47 4.68 -15.80 -2.89
CA GLY A 47 3.80 -16.86 -2.39
C GLY A 47 4.36 -18.26 -2.62
N ILE A 48 5.00 -18.48 -3.76
CA ILE A 48 5.73 -19.73 -4.04
C ILE A 48 6.96 -19.86 -3.12
N TYR A 49 7.57 -18.73 -2.75
CA TYR A 49 8.77 -18.64 -1.92
C TYR A 49 8.46 -18.21 -0.46
N ILE A 50 7.43 -18.78 0.16
CA ILE A 50 7.12 -18.53 1.58
C ILE A 50 8.13 -19.20 2.50
N ASP A 51 8.70 -20.34 2.09
CA ASP A 51 9.70 -21.07 2.85
C ASP A 51 11.04 -21.14 2.08
N PRO A 52 12.08 -20.40 2.54
CA PRO A 52 13.41 -20.43 1.93
C PRO A 52 14.06 -21.81 1.91
N SER A 53 13.61 -22.72 2.78
CA SER A 53 14.16 -24.07 2.91
C SER A 53 13.73 -25.01 1.78
N LEU A 54 12.63 -24.71 1.07
CA LEU A 54 12.09 -25.56 0.01
C LEU A 54 12.86 -25.45 -1.32
N LEU A 55 13.49 -24.30 -1.61
CA LEU A 55 14.25 -24.06 -2.84
C LEU A 55 15.50 -23.17 -2.59
N PRO A 56 16.58 -23.70 -1.99
CA PRO A 56 17.78 -22.92 -1.65
C PRO A 56 18.48 -22.34 -2.89
N GLU A 57 18.53 -23.08 -3.99
CA GLU A 57 19.28 -22.72 -5.20
C GLU A 57 18.64 -21.57 -5.99
N ALA A 58 17.31 -21.45 -5.98
CA ALA A 58 16.59 -20.39 -6.68
C ALA A 58 16.41 -19.10 -5.85
N SER A 59 16.83 -19.11 -4.57
CA SER A 59 16.64 -18.01 -3.63
C SER A 59 17.26 -16.68 -4.06
N GLY A 60 18.40 -16.72 -4.76
CA GLY A 60 19.07 -15.53 -5.29
C GLY A 60 18.31 -14.87 -6.43
N PHE A 61 17.78 -15.67 -7.36
CA PHE A 61 17.00 -15.18 -8.51
C PHE A 61 15.70 -14.51 -8.07
N PHE A 62 14.95 -15.13 -7.15
CA PHE A 62 13.72 -14.55 -6.63
C PHE A 62 13.96 -13.27 -5.83
N LYS A 63 15.06 -13.19 -5.06
CA LYS A 63 15.48 -11.95 -4.39
C LYS A 63 15.85 -10.85 -5.40
N ALA A 64 16.49 -11.18 -6.51
CA ALA A 64 16.83 -10.22 -7.55
C ALA A 64 15.57 -9.64 -8.22
N ILE A 65 14.60 -10.49 -8.57
CA ILE A 65 13.29 -10.05 -9.08
C ILE A 65 12.62 -9.11 -8.09
N ASP A 66 12.61 -9.49 -6.81
CA ASP A 66 12.00 -8.69 -5.76
C ASP A 66 12.62 -7.29 -5.64
N LEU A 67 13.95 -7.23 -5.69
CA LEU A 67 14.69 -5.97 -5.64
C LEU A 67 14.41 -5.08 -6.86
N ILE A 68 14.34 -5.66 -8.06
CA ILE A 68 14.00 -4.95 -9.29
C ILE A 68 12.58 -4.39 -9.22
N CYS A 69 11.62 -5.20 -8.77
CA CYS A 69 10.24 -4.76 -8.58
C CYS A 69 10.18 -3.59 -7.58
N LEU A 70 10.82 -3.72 -6.42
CA LEU A 70 10.89 -2.67 -5.41
C LEU A 70 11.45 -1.37 -6.00
N PHE A 71 12.52 -1.46 -6.80
CA PHE A 71 13.16 -0.31 -7.42
C PHE A 71 12.25 0.39 -8.44
N ILE A 72 11.58 -0.36 -9.32
CA ILE A 72 10.60 0.18 -10.27
C ILE A 72 9.52 0.97 -9.53
N PHE A 73 8.98 0.40 -8.45
CA PHE A 73 7.95 1.07 -7.68
C PHE A 73 8.45 2.26 -6.88
N ALA A 74 9.69 2.22 -6.38
CA ALA A 74 10.29 3.35 -5.69
C ALA A 74 10.44 4.55 -6.66
N ILE A 75 10.85 4.28 -7.91
CA ILE A 75 10.91 5.30 -8.97
C ILE A 75 9.51 5.85 -9.25
N GLU A 76 8.52 4.99 -9.47
CA GLU A 76 7.14 5.42 -9.74
C GLU A 76 6.59 6.32 -8.63
N LEU A 77 6.82 5.92 -7.38
CA LEU A 77 6.41 6.67 -6.20
C LEU A 77 7.14 8.02 -6.10
N ALA A 78 8.44 8.05 -6.37
CA ALA A 78 9.22 9.28 -6.40
C ALA A 78 8.75 10.23 -7.51
N LEU A 79 8.39 9.69 -8.69
CA LEU A 79 7.81 10.47 -9.79
C LEU A 79 6.43 11.04 -9.40
N LYS A 80 5.59 10.26 -8.72
CA LYS A 80 4.32 10.75 -8.15
C LYS A 80 4.56 11.84 -7.10
N LEU A 81 5.52 11.65 -6.20
CA LEU A 81 5.87 12.65 -5.20
C LEU A 81 6.36 13.96 -5.86
N ALA A 82 7.17 13.87 -6.91
CA ALA A 82 7.64 15.03 -7.67
C ALA A 82 6.49 15.74 -8.43
N ALA A 83 5.54 14.99 -8.99
CA ALA A 83 4.39 15.55 -9.69
C ALA A 83 3.40 16.25 -8.74
N TYR A 84 2.99 15.58 -7.66
CA TYR A 84 1.91 16.02 -6.76
C TYR A 84 2.40 16.84 -5.54
N ARG A 85 3.68 16.71 -5.14
CA ARG A 85 4.33 17.45 -4.03
C ARG A 85 3.48 17.45 -2.75
N PHE A 86 3.01 18.60 -2.26
CA PHE A 86 2.17 18.67 -1.05
C PHE A 86 0.79 18.01 -1.21
N ALA A 87 0.26 17.94 -2.44
CA ALA A 87 -1.01 17.24 -2.69
C ALA A 87 -0.87 15.71 -2.53
N PHE A 88 0.36 15.18 -2.62
CA PHE A 88 0.62 13.76 -2.39
C PHE A 88 0.19 13.33 -0.98
N PHE A 89 0.51 14.14 0.04
CA PHE A 89 0.20 13.86 1.45
C PHE A 89 -1.28 14.08 1.82
N ARG A 90 -2.11 14.59 0.92
CA ARG A 90 -3.56 14.67 1.16
C ARG A 90 -4.29 13.36 0.91
N SER A 91 -3.68 12.44 0.15
CA SER A 91 -4.25 11.12 -0.13
C SER A 91 -3.69 10.08 0.83
N GLY A 92 -4.55 9.50 1.68
CA GLY A 92 -4.16 8.42 2.59
C GLY A 92 -3.58 7.19 1.86
N TRP A 93 -4.03 6.93 0.63
CA TRP A 93 -3.51 5.84 -0.20
C TRP A 93 -2.07 6.06 -0.67
N ASN A 94 -1.69 7.31 -0.93
CA ASN A 94 -0.33 7.68 -1.30
C ASN A 94 0.63 7.59 -0.12
N ILE A 95 0.18 8.05 1.05
CA ILE A 95 0.95 7.93 2.30
C ILE A 95 1.18 6.45 2.62
N PHE A 96 0.16 5.61 2.48
CA PHE A 96 0.30 4.18 2.68
C PHE A 96 1.35 3.57 1.74
N ASP A 97 1.30 3.89 0.45
CA ASP A 97 2.27 3.39 -0.52
C ASP A 97 3.70 3.85 -0.20
N PHE A 98 3.85 5.11 0.25
CA PHE A 98 5.11 5.65 0.72
C PHE A 98 5.67 4.91 1.93
N LEU A 99 4.83 4.63 2.93
CA LEU A 99 5.24 3.85 4.11
C LEU A 99 5.67 2.43 3.72
N VAL A 100 4.93 1.76 2.84
CA VAL A 100 5.28 0.39 2.41
C VAL A 100 6.63 0.36 1.69
N VAL A 101 6.90 1.32 0.79
CA VAL A 101 8.19 1.41 0.10
C VAL A 101 9.31 1.79 1.07
N ALA A 102 9.07 2.74 1.98
CA ALA A 102 10.06 3.14 2.98
C ALA A 102 10.47 1.97 3.89
N ILE A 103 9.49 1.20 4.40
CA ILE A 103 9.75 -0.01 5.22
C ILE A 103 10.54 -1.06 4.42
N ALA A 104 10.26 -1.20 3.13
CA ALA A 104 10.94 -2.17 2.27
C ALA A 104 12.38 -1.77 1.91
N LEU A 105 12.72 -0.47 1.96
CA LEU A 105 14.05 0.04 1.63
C LEU A 105 15.02 -0.02 2.83
N VAL A 106 14.50 -0.08 4.06
CA VAL A 106 15.33 -0.10 5.28
C VAL A 106 15.96 -1.50 5.46
N PRO A 107 17.30 -1.60 5.49
CA PRO A 107 17.98 -2.87 5.76
C PRO A 107 17.72 -3.27 7.22
N GLY A 108 16.90 -4.31 7.43
CA GLY A 108 16.55 -4.81 8.75
C GLY A 108 17.74 -5.49 9.45
N GLN A 109 18.53 -4.71 10.21
CA GLN A 109 19.52 -5.21 11.15
C GLN A 109 19.03 -5.01 12.60
N GLY A 110 19.25 -5.99 13.48
CA GLY A 110 18.88 -5.93 14.91
C GLY A 110 17.37 -6.02 15.20
N VAL A 111 16.86 -5.19 16.13
CA VAL A 111 15.44 -5.12 16.54
C VAL A 111 14.49 -4.90 15.35
N LEU A 112 15.01 -4.41 14.23
CA LEU A 112 14.31 -4.23 12.96
C LEU A 112 14.13 -5.52 12.14
N SER A 113 14.40 -6.70 12.71
CA SER A 113 14.08 -7.98 12.05
C SER A 113 12.58 -8.14 11.75
N VAL A 114 11.70 -7.43 12.48
CA VAL A 114 10.27 -7.36 12.15
C VAL A 114 10.05 -6.71 10.79
N LEU A 115 10.87 -5.72 10.39
CA LEU A 115 10.77 -5.10 9.05
C LEU A 115 10.99 -6.12 7.92
N ARG A 116 11.77 -7.17 8.19
CA ARG A 116 11.90 -8.30 7.26
C ARG A 116 10.56 -9.01 7.10
N THR A 117 9.79 -9.24 8.15
CA THR A 117 8.44 -9.85 8.02
C THR A 117 7.45 -8.88 7.40
N LEU A 118 7.56 -7.58 7.70
CA LEU A 118 6.70 -6.53 7.11
C LEU A 118 6.85 -6.40 5.59
N ARG A 119 7.85 -7.04 4.97
CA ARG A 119 7.91 -7.14 3.50
C ARG A 119 6.63 -7.75 2.92
N VAL A 120 5.92 -8.62 3.65
CA VAL A 120 4.63 -9.19 3.23
C VAL A 120 3.56 -8.11 2.99
N LEU A 121 3.68 -6.95 3.64
CA LEU A 121 2.81 -5.79 3.42
C LEU A 121 2.86 -5.29 1.97
N ARG A 122 3.89 -5.65 1.18
CA ARG A 122 3.92 -5.31 -0.25
C ARG A 122 2.75 -5.91 -1.03
N VAL A 123 2.20 -7.04 -0.60
CA VAL A 123 0.98 -7.62 -1.21
C VAL A 123 -0.21 -6.68 -1.02
N LEU A 124 -0.24 -5.90 0.08
CA LEU A 124 -1.25 -4.86 0.29
C LEU A 124 -1.17 -3.73 -0.74
N ARG A 125 -0.07 -3.60 -1.50
CA ARG A 125 -0.02 -2.66 -2.62
C ARG A 125 -0.96 -3.05 -3.75
N LEU A 126 -1.39 -4.31 -3.85
CA LEU A 126 -2.51 -4.66 -4.74
C LEU A 126 -3.77 -3.90 -4.34
N LEU A 127 -4.03 -3.75 -3.04
CA LEU A 127 -5.16 -2.97 -2.53
C LEU A 127 -5.05 -1.50 -2.97
N THR A 128 -3.83 -0.95 -3.01
CA THR A 128 -3.59 0.44 -3.41
C THR A 128 -3.42 0.64 -4.93
N ALA A 129 -3.14 -0.40 -5.70
CA ALA A 129 -3.01 -0.32 -7.16
C ALA A 129 -4.35 -0.58 -7.88
N VAL A 130 -5.18 -1.48 -7.33
CA VAL A 130 -6.45 -1.89 -7.94
C VAL A 130 -7.61 -1.03 -7.44
N PRO A 131 -8.26 -0.22 -8.30
CA PRO A 131 -9.34 0.67 -7.88
C PRO A 131 -10.54 -0.04 -7.23
N SER A 132 -10.86 -1.25 -7.71
CA SER A 132 -11.94 -2.07 -7.14
C SER A 132 -11.63 -2.47 -5.70
N LEU A 133 -10.38 -2.85 -5.38
CA LEU A 133 -9.97 -3.21 -4.02
C LEU A 133 -10.02 -1.99 -3.08
N LYS A 134 -9.64 -0.80 -3.55
CA LYS A 134 -9.84 0.44 -2.77
C LYS A 134 -11.29 0.67 -2.38
N LYS A 135 -12.22 0.46 -3.31
CA LYS A 135 -13.67 0.62 -3.05
C LYS A 135 -14.14 -0.39 -2.02
N VAL A 136 -13.68 -1.64 -2.13
CA VAL A 136 -13.99 -2.69 -1.15
C VAL A 136 -13.47 -2.31 0.24
N VAL A 137 -12.19 -1.94 0.35
CA VAL A 137 -11.61 -1.52 1.63
C VAL A 137 -12.31 -0.28 2.20
N ALA A 138 -12.63 0.71 1.35
CA ALA A 138 -13.37 1.88 1.77
C ALA A 138 -14.76 1.52 2.30
N ALA A 139 -15.47 0.61 1.64
CA ALA A 139 -16.77 0.12 2.11
C ALA A 139 -16.65 -0.57 3.47
N PHE A 140 -15.65 -1.45 3.65
CA PHE A 140 -15.37 -2.08 4.94
C PHE A 140 -15.12 -1.05 6.05
N VAL A 141 -14.26 -0.06 5.80
CA VAL A 141 -13.97 1.01 6.76
C VAL A 141 -15.24 1.81 7.07
N HIS A 142 -16.08 2.07 6.08
CA HIS A 142 -17.34 2.80 6.25
C HIS A 142 -18.38 2.01 7.08
N SER A 143 -18.27 0.69 7.16
CA SER A 143 -19.12 -0.16 7.99
C SER A 143 -18.68 -0.23 9.45
N ILE A 144 -17.42 0.10 9.77
CA ILE A 144 -16.88 0.06 11.15
C ILE A 144 -17.69 0.92 12.13
N PRO A 145 -18.08 2.18 11.81
CA PRO A 145 -18.88 3.00 12.71
C PRO A 145 -20.20 2.33 13.12
N GLY A 146 -20.84 1.58 12.21
CA GLY A 146 -22.07 0.85 12.50
C GLY A 146 -21.86 -0.32 13.49
N LEU A 147 -20.68 -0.94 13.46
CA LEU A 147 -20.28 -1.97 14.42
C LEU A 147 -19.92 -1.38 15.80
N GLY A 148 -19.57 -0.09 15.87
CA GLY A 148 -19.14 0.56 17.10
C GLY A 148 -20.19 0.49 18.22
N ALA A 149 -21.47 0.65 17.89
CA ALA A 149 -22.55 0.52 18.87
C ALA A 149 -22.64 -0.90 19.45
N VAL A 150 -22.49 -1.93 18.61
CA VAL A 150 -22.50 -3.34 19.04
C VAL A 150 -21.32 -3.65 19.94
N VAL A 151 -20.12 -3.18 19.56
CA VAL A 151 -18.90 -3.33 20.36
C VAL A 151 -19.05 -2.64 21.72
N MET A 152 -19.65 -1.45 21.76
CA MET A 152 -19.88 -0.71 23.01
C MET A 152 -20.83 -1.45 23.96
N VAL A 153 -21.94 -1.99 23.44
CA VAL A 153 -22.87 -2.79 24.24
C VAL A 153 -22.21 -4.05 24.78
N MET A 154 -21.44 -4.76 23.93
CA MET A 154 -20.68 -5.94 24.36
C MET A 154 -19.65 -5.59 25.43
N ALA A 155 -18.97 -4.46 25.32
CA ALA A 155 -18.00 -4.01 26.32
C ALA A 155 -18.64 -3.74 27.69
N ILE A 156 -19.82 -3.11 27.73
CA ILE A 156 -20.57 -2.88 28.97
C ILE A 156 -20.98 -4.21 29.62
N PHE A 157 -21.46 -5.15 28.80
CA PHE A 157 -21.84 -6.48 29.27
C PHE A 157 -20.66 -7.22 29.90
N PHE A 158 -19.51 -7.26 29.22
CA PHE A 158 -18.29 -7.88 29.76
C PHE A 158 -17.81 -7.19 31.05
N TYR A 159 -17.89 -5.87 31.12
CA TYR A 159 -17.54 -5.13 32.34
C TYR A 159 -18.43 -5.51 33.53
N ALA A 160 -19.75 -5.55 33.34
CA ALA A 160 -20.68 -5.94 34.39
C ALA A 160 -20.44 -7.38 34.88
N ALA A 161 -20.21 -8.31 33.94
CA ALA A 161 -19.87 -9.69 34.28
C ALA A 161 -18.54 -9.79 35.07
N ALA A 162 -17.52 -9.02 34.69
CA ALA A 162 -16.24 -9.00 35.39
C ALA A 162 -16.37 -8.49 36.84
N VAL A 163 -17.19 -7.46 37.08
CA VAL A 163 -17.48 -6.95 38.43
C VAL A 163 -18.18 -8.02 39.28
N MET A 164 -19.21 -8.68 38.74
CA MET A 164 -19.92 -9.76 39.44
C MET A 164 -19.03 -10.98 39.73
N ALA A 165 -18.02 -11.25 38.90
CA ALA A 165 -17.09 -12.35 39.14
C ALA A 165 -16.02 -12.04 40.20
N THR A 166 -15.80 -10.76 40.51
CA THR A 166 -14.75 -10.30 41.45
C THR A 166 -15.31 -9.99 42.84
N GLY A 167 -16.62 -9.73 42.95
CA GLY A 167 -17.33 -9.52 44.22
C GLY A 167 -18.03 -10.78 44.70
#